data_AF-A0A519IDS4-F1
#
_entry.id   AF-A0A519IDS4-F1
#
_cell.length_a   1.000
_cell.length_b   1.000
_cell.length_c   1.000
_cell.angle_alpha   90.00
_cell.angle_beta   90.00
_cell.angle_gamma   90.00
#
_symmetry.space_group_name_H-M   'P 1'
#
loop_
_entity.id
_entity.type
_entity.pdbx_description
1 polymer ?
#
loop_
_entity_poly.entity_id
_entity_poly.type
_entity_poly.pdbx_seq_one_letter_code
_entity_poly.pdbx_strand_id
1 'polypeptide(L)'
;MLALRQRGDVRSLAVAEFLDTSGNDAPLSRARLQAIGRSSNDPMITALALLRPCAPDVCSNVEVSQWSRLEPANLNAWRAMLDSMTGRSAAHWAGYVLDRMGREGRYSRSYQKEFREAILGLPQTDTPGLASQAETQLLVGILAAWPIPRMSPLTLACGADPSTAHRCATVAELLWQQDDLMDHLGALGLVRRILTLRPDLRDHWEPRARELEALRAWQQEAPPETDPVSEQGLSLCEAQFRERKVLLASIGRPEWGAARAEMKARGADDAALSANWRRMGNRAVLDPLPAAPPR
;
A
#
# COMPACT_ATOMS: atom_id res chain seq x y z
N MET A 1 -6.45 20.79 -9.31
CA MET A 1 -5.22 21.38 -8.72
C MET A 1 -5.41 22.82 -8.26
N LEU A 2 -5.98 23.72 -9.08
CA LEU A 2 -6.23 25.12 -8.68
C LEU A 2 -7.03 25.23 -7.37
N ALA A 3 -8.11 24.44 -7.23
CA ALA A 3 -8.92 24.41 -6.01
C ALA A 3 -8.13 23.99 -4.75
N LEU A 4 -7.18 23.06 -4.87
CA LEU A 4 -6.29 22.68 -3.76
C LEU A 4 -5.36 23.85 -3.37
N ARG A 5 -4.78 24.53 -4.36
CA ARG A 5 -3.92 25.70 -4.13
C ARG A 5 -4.70 26.87 -3.50
N GLN A 6 -5.96 27.07 -3.88
CA GLN A 6 -6.84 28.12 -3.37
C GLN A 6 -7.26 27.93 -1.91
N ARG A 7 -7.22 26.70 -1.36
CA ARG A 7 -7.50 26.45 0.06
C ARG A 7 -6.46 27.09 0.99
N GLY A 8 -5.23 27.30 0.51
CA GLY A 8 -4.18 28.02 1.23
C GLY A 8 -3.52 27.26 2.40
N ASP A 9 -4.03 26.09 2.79
CA ASP A 9 -3.39 25.27 3.82
C ASP A 9 -2.23 24.43 3.25
N VAL A 10 -1.24 24.14 4.11
CA VAL A 10 0.01 23.50 3.70
C VAL A 10 -0.21 22.06 3.20
N ARG A 11 -1.20 21.33 3.73
CA ARG A 11 -1.52 19.97 3.27
C ARG A 11 -2.12 20.00 1.87
N SER A 12 -3.12 20.84 1.63
CA SER A 12 -3.71 20.99 0.30
C SER A 12 -2.69 21.45 -0.74
N LEU A 13 -1.78 22.36 -0.36
CA LEU A 13 -0.66 22.76 -1.23
C LEU A 13 0.26 21.57 -1.54
N ALA A 14 0.68 20.81 -0.54
CA ALA A 14 1.53 19.62 -0.76
C ALA A 14 0.85 18.58 -1.67
N VAL A 15 -0.45 18.34 -1.48
CA VAL A 15 -1.25 17.47 -2.36
C VAL A 15 -1.28 18.03 -3.79
N ALA A 16 -1.46 19.34 -3.96
CA ALA A 16 -1.44 19.96 -5.29
C ALA A 16 -0.10 19.75 -6.00
N GLU A 17 1.01 20.00 -5.30
CA GLU A 17 2.36 19.82 -5.88
C GLU A 17 2.69 18.34 -6.15
N PHE A 18 2.18 17.41 -5.35
CA PHE A 18 2.32 15.97 -5.60
C PHE A 18 1.60 15.49 -6.86
N LEU A 19 0.42 16.05 -7.12
CA LEU A 19 -0.44 15.70 -8.25
C LEU A 19 0.02 16.32 -9.58
N ASP A 20 0.82 17.37 -9.52
CA ASP A 20 1.29 18.12 -10.68
C ASP A 20 2.43 17.36 -11.40
N THR A 21 2.05 16.30 -12.11
CA THR A 21 2.99 15.33 -12.71
C THR A 21 3.19 15.50 -14.21
N SER A 22 2.42 16.38 -14.86
CA SER A 22 2.38 16.52 -16.32
C SER A 22 2.74 17.94 -16.76
N GLY A 23 3.70 18.06 -17.69
CA GLY A 23 4.11 19.33 -18.30
C GLY A 23 5.53 19.75 -17.92
N ASN A 24 5.96 20.91 -18.46
CA ASN A 24 7.29 21.48 -18.23
C ASN A 24 7.53 21.86 -16.75
N ASP A 25 6.47 21.98 -15.96
CA ASP A 25 6.54 22.41 -14.56
C ASP A 25 6.73 21.25 -13.57
N ALA A 26 6.67 19.99 -14.01
CA ALA A 26 6.80 18.83 -13.12
C ALA A 26 8.09 18.83 -12.26
N PRO A 27 9.28 19.22 -12.78
CA PRO A 27 10.48 19.36 -11.94
C PRO A 27 10.34 20.44 -10.86
N LEU A 28 9.65 21.55 -11.18
CA LEU A 28 9.43 22.67 -10.26
C LEU A 28 8.46 22.28 -9.14
N SER A 29 7.37 21.59 -9.47
CA SER A 29 6.39 21.11 -8.49
C SER A 29 7.02 20.07 -7.54
N ARG A 30 7.89 19.19 -8.04
CA ARG A 30 8.71 18.31 -7.18
C ARG A 30 9.63 19.10 -6.25
N ALA A 31 10.34 20.10 -6.77
CA ALA A 31 11.24 20.92 -5.96
C ALA A 31 10.48 21.68 -4.85
N ARG A 32 9.30 22.21 -5.14
CA ARG A 32 8.41 22.84 -4.13
C ARG A 32 7.95 21.83 -3.09
N LEU A 33 7.50 20.65 -3.51
CA LEU A 33 7.09 19.59 -2.59
C LEU A 33 8.24 19.18 -1.65
N GLN A 34 9.46 19.04 -2.16
CA GLN A 34 10.64 18.77 -1.30
C GLN A 34 10.91 19.92 -0.33
N ALA A 35 10.80 21.18 -0.77
CA ALA A 35 10.99 22.33 0.12
C ALA A 35 9.95 22.38 1.26
N ILE A 36 8.68 22.11 0.95
CA ILE A 36 7.60 22.00 1.94
C ILE A 36 7.89 20.82 2.89
N GLY A 37 8.23 19.64 2.37
CA GLY A 37 8.50 18.45 3.17
C GLY A 37 9.66 18.60 4.16
N ARG A 38 10.72 19.34 3.81
CA ARG A 38 11.87 19.57 4.70
C ARG A 38 11.57 20.54 5.85
N SER A 39 10.63 21.46 5.64
CA SER A 39 10.26 22.47 6.63
C SER A 39 9.04 22.08 7.47
N SER A 40 8.33 21.04 7.05
CA SER A 40 7.13 20.56 7.71
C SER A 40 7.43 19.51 8.79
N ASN A 41 6.73 19.63 9.93
CA ASN A 41 6.64 18.58 10.94
C ASN A 41 5.45 17.64 10.69
N ASP A 42 4.76 17.81 9.56
CA ASP A 42 3.64 16.97 9.18
C ASP A 42 4.12 15.69 8.46
N PRO A 43 3.98 14.51 9.07
CA PRO A 43 4.44 13.26 8.47
C PRO A 43 3.74 12.90 7.16
N MET A 44 2.50 13.36 6.91
CA MET A 44 1.84 13.16 5.62
C MET A 44 2.61 13.88 4.50
N ILE A 45 3.03 15.11 4.76
CA ILE A 45 3.76 15.93 3.79
C ILE A 45 5.15 15.32 3.56
N THR A 46 5.82 14.87 4.62
CA THR A 46 7.08 14.13 4.51
C THR A 46 6.91 12.87 3.65
N ALA A 47 5.86 12.09 3.88
CA ALA A 47 5.55 10.91 3.07
C ALA A 47 5.34 11.28 1.59
N LEU A 48 4.51 12.27 1.28
CA LEU A 48 4.28 12.75 -0.10
C LEU A 48 5.58 13.15 -0.80
N ALA A 49 6.46 13.89 -0.11
CA ALA A 49 7.76 14.28 -0.64
C ALA A 49 8.64 13.05 -0.94
N LEU A 50 8.70 12.06 -0.05
CA LEU A 50 9.51 10.85 -0.26
C LEU A 50 9.03 10.01 -1.45
N LEU A 51 7.75 10.09 -1.80
CA LEU A 51 7.19 9.43 -2.98
C LEU A 51 7.50 10.15 -4.30
N ARG A 52 8.00 11.39 -4.24
CA ARG A 52 8.33 12.23 -5.41
C ARG A 52 9.73 12.84 -5.28
N PRO A 53 10.79 12.02 -5.23
CA PRO A 53 12.15 12.55 -5.17
C PRO A 53 12.49 13.36 -6.43
N CYS A 54 13.23 14.43 -6.23
CA CYS A 54 13.98 15.09 -7.29
C CYS A 54 15.15 14.22 -7.74
N ALA A 55 15.58 14.43 -8.99
CA ALA A 55 16.90 13.96 -9.41
C ALA A 55 17.99 14.63 -8.56
N PRO A 56 19.15 13.97 -8.31
CA PRO A 56 20.18 14.42 -7.36
C PRO A 56 20.65 15.87 -7.54
N ASP A 57 20.62 16.41 -8.76
CA ASP A 57 21.11 17.75 -9.09
C ASP A 57 20.00 18.80 -9.25
N VAL A 58 18.73 18.42 -9.11
CA VAL A 58 17.59 19.32 -9.35
C VAL A 58 17.14 20.02 -8.07
N CYS A 59 17.07 19.27 -6.97
CA CYS A 59 16.72 19.82 -5.67
C CYS A 59 17.20 18.89 -4.55
N SER A 60 17.35 19.41 -3.33
CA SER A 60 17.70 18.57 -2.19
C SER A 60 16.46 17.84 -1.65
N ASN A 61 16.52 16.51 -1.65
CA ASN A 61 15.42 15.67 -1.19
C ASN A 61 15.29 15.67 0.35
N VAL A 62 14.07 15.45 0.84
CA VAL A 62 13.81 15.11 2.24
C VAL A 62 14.54 13.80 2.57
N GLU A 63 15.19 13.76 3.73
CA GLU A 63 15.78 12.53 4.21
C GLU A 63 14.71 11.55 4.69
N VAL A 64 14.83 10.30 4.26
CA VAL A 64 13.90 9.24 4.70
C VAL A 64 13.93 9.05 6.22
N SER A 65 15.08 9.31 6.85
CA SER A 65 15.29 9.31 8.30
C SER A 65 14.40 10.33 9.04
N GLN A 66 13.96 11.40 8.36
CA GLN A 66 13.06 12.40 8.94
C GLN A 66 11.69 11.79 9.23
N TRP A 67 11.16 10.98 8.30
CA TRP A 67 9.84 10.38 8.47
C TRP A 67 9.81 9.41 9.66
N SER A 68 10.81 8.54 9.78
CA SER A 68 10.88 7.58 10.89
C SER A 68 11.08 8.26 12.25
N ARG A 69 11.70 9.45 12.28
CA ARG A 69 11.80 10.28 13.50
C ARG A 69 10.50 10.96 13.87
N LEU A 70 9.74 11.45 12.88
CA LEU A 70 8.42 12.05 13.10
C LEU A 70 7.38 11.01 13.54
N GLU A 71 7.48 9.78 13.00
CA GLU A 71 6.55 8.70 13.31
C GLU A 71 7.26 7.38 13.61
N PRO A 72 7.90 7.24 14.78
CA PRO A 72 8.57 6.01 15.17
C PRO A 72 7.61 4.82 15.27
N ALA A 73 6.32 5.07 15.52
CA ALA A 73 5.31 4.03 15.55
C ALA A 73 4.83 3.58 14.16
N ASN A 74 5.20 4.29 13.08
CA ASN A 74 4.73 4.01 11.72
C ASN A 74 5.65 3.01 11.00
N LEU A 75 5.17 1.79 10.75
CA LEU A 75 5.91 0.74 10.03
C LEU A 75 6.32 1.18 8.62
N ASN A 76 5.51 1.98 7.92
CA ASN A 76 5.81 2.43 6.57
C ASN A 76 7.00 3.39 6.52
N ALA A 77 7.18 4.22 7.57
CA ALA A 77 8.33 5.11 7.66
C ALA A 77 9.65 4.34 7.76
N TRP A 78 9.67 3.28 8.57
CA TRP A 78 10.83 2.39 8.69
C TRP A 78 11.06 1.52 7.44
N ARG A 79 9.99 1.06 6.77
CA ARG A 79 10.09 0.35 5.49
C ARG A 79 10.70 1.23 4.40
N ALA A 80 10.26 2.48 4.30
CA ALA A 80 10.84 3.44 3.37
C ALA A 80 12.33 3.64 3.65
N MET A 81 12.72 3.72 4.93
CA MET A 81 14.13 3.81 5.34
C MET A 81 14.93 2.60 4.84
N LEU A 82 14.39 1.38 4.97
CA LEU A 82 15.04 0.18 4.45
C LEU A 82 15.16 0.16 2.92
N ASP A 83 14.11 0.57 2.19
CA ASP A 83 14.10 0.63 0.71
C ASP A 83 15.08 1.68 0.16
N SER A 84 15.34 2.74 0.92
CA SER A 84 16.29 3.79 0.54
C SER A 84 17.77 3.37 0.63
N MET A 85 18.07 2.27 1.33
CA MET A 85 19.44 1.82 1.56
C MET A 85 19.93 0.94 0.42
N THR A 86 21.19 1.12 0.01
CA THR A 86 21.81 0.34 -1.06
C THR A 86 23.21 -0.17 -0.68
N GLY A 87 23.62 -1.30 -1.27
CA GLY A 87 24.95 -1.86 -1.10
C GLY A 87 25.29 -2.24 0.35
N ARG A 88 26.55 -2.01 0.76
CA ARG A 88 27.06 -2.37 2.10
C ARG A 88 26.35 -1.62 3.24
N SER A 89 25.80 -0.45 2.97
CA SER A 89 25.05 0.33 3.98
C SER A 89 23.75 -0.37 4.39
N ALA A 90 23.07 -1.05 3.45
CA ALA A 90 21.82 -1.75 3.72
C ALA A 90 22.00 -2.89 4.73
N ALA A 91 23.05 -3.70 4.60
CA ALA A 91 23.32 -4.80 5.53
C ALA A 91 23.62 -4.30 6.95
N HIS A 92 24.37 -3.19 7.08
CA HIS A 92 24.71 -2.61 8.37
C HIS A 92 23.48 -2.06 9.11
N TRP A 93 22.61 -1.34 8.39
CA TRP A 93 21.46 -0.66 8.99
C TRP A 93 20.20 -1.54 9.08
N ALA A 94 20.10 -2.63 8.30
CA ALA A 94 18.92 -3.51 8.31
C ALA A 94 18.60 -4.05 9.71
N GLY A 95 19.62 -4.48 10.47
CA GLY A 95 19.43 -4.99 11.83
C GLY A 95 18.85 -3.93 12.78
N TYR A 96 19.31 -2.67 12.64
CA TYR A 96 18.78 -1.53 13.40
C TYR A 96 17.34 -1.22 13.02
N VAL A 97 17.03 -1.10 11.73
CA VAL A 97 15.68 -0.81 11.25
C VAL A 97 14.69 -1.91 11.68
N LEU A 98 15.06 -3.18 11.54
CA LEU A 98 14.22 -4.30 11.99
C LEU A 98 13.96 -4.28 13.51
N ASP A 99 14.96 -3.90 14.31
CA ASP A 99 14.80 -3.76 15.76
C ASP A 99 13.84 -2.61 16.10
N ARG A 100 13.98 -1.45 15.43
CA ARG A 100 13.06 -0.32 15.59
C ARG A 100 11.63 -0.68 15.19
N MET A 101 11.45 -1.32 14.03
CA MET A 101 10.15 -1.81 13.58
C MET A 101 9.52 -2.76 14.60
N GLY A 102 10.28 -3.74 15.10
CA GLY A 102 9.78 -4.71 16.08
C GLY A 102 9.44 -4.11 17.45
N ARG A 103 10.13 -3.05 17.88
CA ARG A 103 9.93 -2.43 19.21
C ARG A 103 8.88 -1.33 19.20
N GLU A 104 8.87 -0.50 18.15
CA GLU A 104 8.12 0.75 18.11
C GLU A 104 6.98 0.72 17.11
N GLY A 105 7.12 -0.04 16.02
CA GLY A 105 6.22 -0.05 14.87
C GLY A 105 4.86 -0.68 15.17
N ARG A 106 3.97 0.05 15.83
CA ARG A 106 2.64 -0.44 16.21
C ARG A 106 1.55 -0.10 15.20
N TYR A 107 1.76 0.93 14.38
CA TYR A 107 0.77 1.43 13.43
C TYR A 107 1.39 1.49 12.04
N SER A 108 0.61 1.27 11.00
CA SER A 108 1.02 1.47 9.61
C SER A 108 0.08 2.53 9.05
N ARG A 109 0.62 3.71 8.77
CA ARG A 109 -0.13 4.79 8.14
C ARG A 109 0.55 5.13 6.84
N SER A 110 -0.06 4.68 5.74
CA SER A 110 0.42 5.00 4.39
C SER A 110 0.07 6.42 3.98
N TYR A 111 -0.75 7.16 4.74
CA TYR A 111 -1.33 8.45 4.36
C TYR A 111 -2.22 8.45 3.11
N GLN A 112 -2.45 7.28 2.53
CA GLN A 112 -3.25 7.14 1.33
C GLN A 112 -4.71 7.53 1.60
N LYS A 113 -5.26 7.18 2.77
CA LYS A 113 -6.62 7.56 3.15
C LYS A 113 -6.78 9.07 3.29
N GLU A 114 -5.88 9.74 4.00
CA GLU A 114 -5.91 11.19 4.19
C GLU A 114 -5.72 11.93 2.88
N PHE A 115 -4.83 11.42 2.02
CA PHE A 115 -4.65 11.91 0.66
C PHE A 115 -5.94 11.78 -0.16
N ARG A 116 -6.55 10.60 -0.15
CA ARG A 116 -7.84 10.31 -0.80
C ARG A 116 -8.95 11.24 -0.28
N GLU A 117 -9.07 11.42 1.03
CA GLU A 117 -10.04 12.34 1.65
C GLU A 117 -9.84 13.79 1.19
N ALA A 118 -8.58 14.25 1.10
CA ALA A 118 -8.28 15.59 0.61
C ALA A 118 -8.75 15.81 -0.83
N ILE A 119 -8.67 14.77 -1.67
CA ILE A 119 -9.15 14.76 -3.06
C ILE A 119 -10.68 14.67 -3.13
N LEU A 120 -11.29 13.79 -2.33
CA LEU A 120 -12.74 13.64 -2.25
C LEU A 120 -13.43 14.93 -1.79
N GLY A 121 -12.77 15.72 -0.95
CA GLY A 121 -13.29 17.00 -0.50
C GLY A 121 -13.28 18.11 -1.57
N LEU A 122 -12.68 17.88 -2.74
CA LEU A 122 -12.66 18.89 -3.82
C LEU A 122 -14.04 19.05 -4.46
N PRO A 123 -14.39 20.26 -4.97
CA PRO A 123 -15.59 20.42 -5.78
C PRO A 123 -15.60 19.42 -6.93
N GLN A 124 -16.74 18.75 -7.11
CA GLN A 124 -16.93 17.67 -8.07
C GLN A 124 -18.04 18.05 -9.04
N THR A 125 -17.92 17.65 -10.30
CA THR A 125 -18.99 17.86 -11.29
C THR A 125 -20.12 16.86 -11.04
N ASP A 126 -21.29 17.37 -10.65
CA ASP A 126 -22.48 16.55 -10.37
C ASP A 126 -23.26 16.16 -11.63
N THR A 127 -22.99 16.80 -12.77
CA THR A 127 -23.68 16.57 -14.04
C THR A 127 -22.96 15.52 -14.90
N PRO A 128 -23.64 14.47 -15.40
CA PRO A 128 -23.06 13.52 -16.34
C PRO A 128 -22.53 14.20 -17.63
N GLY A 129 -21.42 13.70 -18.18
CA GLY A 129 -20.81 14.23 -19.40
C GLY A 129 -19.28 14.22 -19.38
N LEU A 130 -18.65 14.81 -20.40
CA LEU A 130 -17.19 14.78 -20.60
C LEU A 130 -16.39 15.33 -19.42
N ALA A 131 -16.89 16.38 -18.75
CA ALA A 131 -16.24 16.94 -17.57
C ALA A 131 -16.25 15.93 -16.40
N SER A 132 -17.38 15.26 -16.17
CA SER A 132 -17.49 14.20 -15.15
C SER A 132 -16.62 13.00 -15.49
N GLN A 133 -16.53 12.60 -16.76
CA GLN A 133 -15.65 11.52 -17.20
C GLN A 133 -14.17 11.86 -17.04
N ALA A 134 -13.76 13.08 -17.40
CA ALA A 134 -12.38 13.54 -17.23
C ALA A 134 -12.00 13.60 -15.74
N GLU A 135 -12.91 14.04 -14.87
CA GLU A 135 -12.71 13.97 -13.42
C GLU A 135 -12.59 12.53 -12.92
N THR A 136 -13.44 11.61 -13.38
CA THR A 136 -13.36 10.19 -13.01
C THR A 136 -12.02 9.59 -13.43
N GLN A 137 -11.56 9.83 -14.66
CA GLN A 137 -10.26 9.37 -15.13
C GLN A 137 -9.10 9.98 -14.33
N LEU A 138 -9.22 11.27 -13.97
CA LEU A 138 -8.25 11.92 -13.09
C LEU A 138 -8.22 11.25 -11.72
N LEU A 139 -9.38 10.98 -11.10
CA LEU A 139 -9.47 10.28 -9.81
C LEU A 139 -8.81 8.90 -9.88
N VAL A 140 -9.07 8.13 -10.93
CA VAL A 140 -8.40 6.82 -11.16
C VAL A 140 -6.88 7.00 -11.25
N GLY A 141 -6.41 7.95 -12.05
CA GLY A 141 -4.97 8.23 -12.20
C GLY A 141 -4.33 8.68 -10.89
N ILE A 142 -5.05 9.45 -10.07
CA ILE A 142 -4.58 9.88 -8.74
C ILE A 142 -4.48 8.70 -7.78
N LEU A 143 -5.44 7.76 -7.79
CA LEU A 143 -5.36 6.55 -6.98
C LEU A 143 -4.18 5.67 -7.38
N ALA A 144 -3.91 5.57 -8.68
CA ALA A 144 -2.75 4.86 -9.22
C ALA A 144 -1.42 5.58 -8.94
N ALA A 145 -1.45 6.88 -8.65
CA ALA A 145 -0.25 7.67 -8.37
C ALA A 145 0.34 7.41 -6.98
N TRP A 146 -0.40 6.77 -6.06
CA TRP A 146 0.12 6.37 -4.75
C TRP A 146 0.91 5.06 -4.87
N PRO A 147 2.25 5.08 -4.76
CA PRO A 147 3.04 3.87 -4.89
C PRO A 147 2.85 2.97 -3.67
N ILE A 148 2.77 1.67 -3.93
CA ILE A 148 2.75 0.63 -2.89
C ILE A 148 4.20 0.43 -2.40
N PRO A 149 4.49 0.54 -1.09
CA PRO A 149 5.87 0.38 -0.63
C PRO A 149 6.35 -1.05 -0.87
N ARG A 150 7.55 -1.19 -1.42
CA ARG A 150 8.12 -2.48 -1.82
C ARG A 150 8.40 -3.35 -0.60
N MET A 151 8.02 -4.63 -0.67
CA MET A 151 8.31 -5.61 0.39
C MET A 151 9.65 -6.32 0.20
N SER A 152 10.24 -6.27 -1.00
CA SER A 152 11.47 -7.00 -1.31
C SER A 152 12.64 -6.68 -0.37
N PRO A 153 12.96 -5.41 -0.03
CA PRO A 153 14.06 -5.11 0.89
C PRO A 153 13.85 -5.73 2.28
N LEU A 154 12.62 -5.71 2.78
CA LEU A 154 12.26 -6.31 4.07
C LEU A 154 12.39 -7.83 4.05
N THR A 155 11.87 -8.48 2.99
CA THR A 155 11.99 -9.93 2.81
C THR A 155 13.45 -10.38 2.67
N LEU A 156 14.29 -9.58 1.99
CA LEU A 156 15.73 -9.86 1.88
C LEU A 156 16.44 -9.74 3.23
N ALA A 157 16.17 -8.66 3.99
CA ALA A 157 16.73 -8.46 5.33
C ALA A 157 16.35 -9.61 6.29
N CYS A 158 15.15 -10.17 6.13
CA CYS A 158 14.66 -11.29 6.92
C CYS A 158 15.16 -12.66 6.48
N GLY A 159 15.75 -12.78 5.29
CA GLY A 159 16.21 -14.05 4.74
C GLY A 159 17.70 -14.32 4.90
N ALA A 160 18.45 -13.45 5.59
CA ALA A 160 19.91 -13.43 5.54
C ALA A 160 20.60 -14.15 6.71
N ASP A 161 19.98 -14.21 7.90
CA ASP A 161 20.66 -14.64 9.12
C ASP A 161 19.65 -15.19 10.17
N PRO A 162 19.93 -16.35 10.81
CA PRO A 162 19.20 -16.79 12.01
C PRO A 162 19.02 -15.71 13.08
N SER A 163 19.99 -14.80 13.24
CA SER A 163 19.96 -13.74 14.24
C SER A 163 18.82 -12.72 14.03
N THR A 164 18.33 -12.57 12.80
CA THR A 164 17.23 -11.64 12.47
C THR A 164 15.86 -12.32 12.46
N ALA A 165 15.80 -13.65 12.48
CA ALA A 165 14.54 -14.41 12.36
C ALA A 165 13.51 -14.03 13.44
N HIS A 166 13.93 -13.83 14.69
CA HIS A 166 13.02 -13.40 15.76
C HIS A 166 12.46 -11.98 15.54
N ARG A 167 13.31 -11.05 15.09
CA ARG A 167 12.87 -9.67 14.75
C ARG A 167 11.89 -9.69 13.60
N CYS A 168 12.16 -10.51 12.58
CA CYS A 168 11.29 -10.68 11.43
C CYS A 168 9.94 -11.31 11.76
N ALA A 169 9.90 -12.29 12.67
CA ALA A 169 8.64 -12.81 13.19
C ALA A 169 7.84 -11.71 13.90
N THR A 170 8.50 -10.87 14.71
CA THR A 170 7.86 -9.74 15.40
C THR A 170 7.32 -8.71 14.41
N VAL A 171 8.11 -8.34 13.39
CA VAL A 171 7.66 -7.42 12.33
C VAL A 171 6.49 -8.01 11.54
N ALA A 172 6.50 -9.32 11.28
CA ALA A 172 5.38 -9.98 10.61
C ALA A 172 4.09 -9.90 11.45
N GLU A 173 4.15 -10.13 12.76
CA GLU A 173 3.00 -9.93 13.65
C GLU A 173 2.45 -8.51 13.58
N LEU A 174 3.35 -7.51 13.62
CA LEU A 174 2.95 -6.11 13.55
C LEU A 174 2.33 -5.74 12.20
N LEU A 175 2.84 -6.31 11.10
CA LEU A 175 2.23 -6.16 9.76
C LEU A 175 0.86 -6.86 9.67
N TRP A 176 0.70 -8.03 10.29
CA TRP A 176 -0.58 -8.76 10.32
C TRP A 176 -1.66 -8.04 11.16
N GLN A 177 -1.26 -7.17 12.08
CA GLN A 177 -2.20 -6.35 12.85
C GLN A 177 -2.71 -5.13 12.07
N GLN A 178 -2.16 -4.85 10.89
CA GLN A 178 -2.57 -3.73 10.05
C GLN A 178 -3.78 -4.10 9.20
N ASP A 179 -4.73 -3.19 9.01
CA ASP A 179 -5.93 -3.45 8.19
C ASP A 179 -5.66 -3.18 6.69
N ASP A 180 -4.57 -3.76 6.16
CA ASP A 180 -4.13 -3.59 4.78
C ASP A 180 -3.72 -4.93 4.16
N LEU A 181 -4.23 -5.22 2.95
CA LEU A 181 -3.99 -6.49 2.25
C LEU A 181 -2.50 -6.68 1.92
N MET A 182 -1.79 -5.62 1.54
CA MET A 182 -0.37 -5.70 1.21
C MET A 182 0.49 -5.95 2.45
N ASP A 183 0.10 -5.39 3.61
CA ASP A 183 0.76 -5.67 4.87
C ASP A 183 0.56 -7.13 5.31
N HIS A 184 -0.65 -7.69 5.14
CA HIS A 184 -0.93 -9.11 5.40
C HIS A 184 -0.14 -10.05 4.47
N LEU A 185 -0.11 -9.74 3.16
CA LEU A 185 0.70 -10.46 2.18
C LEU A 185 2.19 -10.39 2.54
N GLY A 186 2.63 -9.21 2.98
CA GLY A 186 3.95 -8.95 3.50
C GLY A 186 4.31 -9.83 4.70
N ALA A 187 3.46 -9.84 5.72
CA ALA A 187 3.63 -10.65 6.93
C ALA A 187 3.82 -12.14 6.60
N LEU A 188 2.91 -12.71 5.79
CA LEU A 188 2.99 -14.11 5.35
C LEU A 188 4.24 -14.38 4.51
N GLY A 189 4.64 -13.41 3.67
CA GLY A 189 5.89 -13.48 2.91
C GLY A 189 7.14 -13.53 3.79
N LEU A 190 7.20 -12.71 4.85
CA LEU A 190 8.29 -12.71 5.83
C LEU A 190 8.33 -14.03 6.60
N VAL A 191 7.18 -14.49 7.11
CA VAL A 191 7.08 -15.75 7.86
C VAL A 191 7.54 -16.90 7.01
N ARG A 192 7.01 -17.03 5.78
CA ARG A 192 7.45 -18.06 4.83
C ARG A 192 8.96 -18.07 4.64
N ARG A 193 9.58 -16.89 4.57
CA ARG A 193 11.03 -16.76 4.38
C ARG A 193 11.84 -17.28 5.58
N ILE A 194 11.32 -17.12 6.80
CA ILE A 194 11.99 -17.54 8.04
C ILE A 194 11.55 -18.92 8.56
N LEU A 195 10.52 -19.55 7.98
CA LEU A 195 9.99 -20.83 8.44
C LEU A 195 11.04 -21.95 8.47
N THR A 196 12.02 -21.93 7.56
CA THR A 196 13.12 -22.93 7.58
C THR A 196 14.05 -22.74 8.79
N LEU A 197 14.14 -21.52 9.32
CA LEU A 197 14.94 -21.17 10.50
C LEU A 197 14.11 -21.28 11.80
N ARG A 198 12.79 -21.13 11.69
CA ARG A 198 11.82 -21.11 12.79
C ARG A 198 10.58 -21.93 12.44
N PRO A 199 10.71 -23.28 12.36
CA PRO A 199 9.61 -24.16 11.96
C PRO A 199 8.45 -24.13 12.96
N ASP A 200 8.72 -23.79 14.21
CA ASP A 200 7.74 -23.61 15.29
C ASP A 200 6.68 -22.55 14.97
N LEU A 201 6.97 -21.61 14.08
CA LEU A 201 6.01 -20.57 13.69
C LEU A 201 4.89 -21.11 12.79
N ARG A 202 5.05 -22.30 12.16
CA ARG A 202 4.07 -22.79 11.18
C ARG A 202 2.67 -22.93 11.79
N ASP A 203 2.56 -23.56 12.96
CA ASP A 203 1.25 -23.80 13.58
C ASP A 203 0.52 -22.49 13.93
N HIS A 204 1.27 -21.46 14.31
CA HIS A 204 0.71 -20.14 14.61
C HIS A 204 0.24 -19.38 13.37
N TRP A 205 0.92 -19.55 12.24
CA TRP A 205 0.69 -18.77 11.02
C TRP A 205 -0.16 -19.48 9.96
N GLU A 206 -0.28 -20.80 10.03
CA GLU A 206 -1.09 -21.59 9.09
C GLU A 206 -2.57 -21.17 9.06
N PRO A 207 -3.25 -20.87 10.19
CA PRO A 207 -4.63 -20.37 10.14
C PRO A 207 -4.75 -19.06 9.35
N ARG A 208 -3.83 -18.12 9.59
CA ARG A 208 -3.75 -16.82 8.90
C ARG A 208 -3.51 -16.98 7.40
N ALA A 209 -2.65 -17.92 7.03
CA ALA A 209 -2.39 -18.26 5.64
C ALA A 209 -3.65 -18.80 4.94
N ARG A 210 -4.43 -19.64 5.62
CA ARG A 210 -5.70 -20.16 5.11
C ARG A 210 -6.74 -19.06 4.91
N GLU A 211 -6.78 -18.04 5.77
CA GLU A 211 -7.67 -16.88 5.56
C GLU A 211 -7.37 -16.16 4.24
N LEU A 212 -6.09 -16.00 3.88
CA LEU A 212 -5.71 -15.41 2.60
C LEU A 212 -6.01 -16.33 1.42
N GLU A 213 -5.75 -17.63 1.53
CA GLU A 213 -6.10 -18.62 0.50
C GLU A 213 -7.61 -18.62 0.22
N ALA A 214 -8.42 -18.57 1.27
CA ALA A 214 -9.87 -18.49 1.17
C ALA A 214 -10.31 -17.21 0.44
N LEU A 215 -9.75 -16.06 0.83
CA LEU A 215 -10.06 -14.79 0.17
C LEU A 215 -9.68 -14.81 -1.31
N ARG A 216 -8.51 -15.37 -1.65
CA ARG A 216 -8.06 -15.48 -3.04
C ARG A 216 -8.93 -16.41 -3.87
N ALA A 217 -9.32 -17.56 -3.33
CA ALA A 217 -10.28 -18.46 -3.97
C ALA A 217 -11.62 -17.77 -4.18
N TRP A 218 -12.14 -17.08 -3.16
CA TRP A 218 -13.39 -16.34 -3.25
C TRP A 218 -13.32 -15.23 -4.31
N GLN A 219 -12.22 -14.49 -4.42
CA GLN A 219 -12.04 -13.47 -5.47
C GLN A 219 -11.93 -14.06 -6.89
N GLN A 220 -11.47 -15.30 -7.03
CA GLN A 220 -11.38 -16.02 -8.30
C GLN A 220 -12.71 -16.67 -8.71
N GLU A 221 -13.49 -17.13 -7.73
CA GLU A 221 -14.80 -17.75 -7.90
C GLU A 221 -15.94 -16.74 -7.93
N ALA A 222 -15.74 -15.57 -7.30
CA ALA A 222 -16.64 -14.45 -7.45
C ALA A 222 -16.76 -14.20 -8.95
N PRO A 223 -17.97 -14.22 -9.53
CA PRO A 223 -18.14 -13.71 -10.88
C PRO A 223 -17.47 -12.33 -10.87
N PRO A 224 -16.68 -11.96 -11.91
CA PRO A 224 -16.21 -10.59 -12.01
C PRO A 224 -17.43 -9.76 -11.70
N GLU A 225 -17.35 -8.91 -10.66
CA GLU A 225 -18.38 -7.93 -10.36
C GLU A 225 -18.81 -7.45 -11.73
N THR A 226 -20.04 -7.83 -12.14
CA THR A 226 -20.50 -7.71 -13.52
C THR A 226 -19.94 -6.42 -13.99
N ASP A 227 -19.00 -6.49 -14.94
CA ASP A 227 -18.29 -5.33 -15.47
C ASP A 227 -19.34 -4.22 -15.48
N PRO A 228 -19.23 -3.11 -14.72
CA PRO A 228 -20.36 -2.18 -14.62
C PRO A 228 -20.74 -1.61 -16.01
N VAL A 229 -19.91 -1.90 -17.02
CA VAL A 229 -20.05 -1.66 -18.45
C VAL A 229 -20.81 -2.76 -19.22
N SER A 230 -20.96 -3.97 -18.67
CA SER A 230 -21.71 -5.10 -19.23
C SER A 230 -23.18 -5.14 -18.77
N GLU A 231 -23.80 -3.99 -18.49
CA GLU A 231 -25.26 -3.92 -18.45
C GLU A 231 -25.76 -3.53 -19.85
N GLN A 232 -26.13 -4.55 -20.64
CA GLN A 232 -26.89 -4.36 -21.87
C GLN A 232 -28.16 -3.56 -21.55
N GLY A 233 -28.16 -2.25 -21.82
CA GLY A 233 -29.33 -1.38 -21.67
C GLY A 233 -29.14 -0.07 -20.91
N LEU A 234 -27.99 0.17 -20.26
CA LEU A 234 -27.69 1.49 -19.69
C LEU A 234 -27.26 2.48 -20.78
N SER A 235 -27.71 3.73 -20.68
CA SER A 235 -27.10 4.81 -21.46
C SER A 235 -25.65 5.02 -20.98
N LEU A 236 -24.75 5.44 -21.89
CA LEU A 236 -23.34 5.72 -21.55
C LEU A 236 -23.21 6.71 -20.36
N CYS A 237 -24.18 7.60 -20.18
CA CYS A 237 -24.20 8.57 -19.07
C CYS A 237 -24.54 7.91 -17.73
N GLU A 238 -25.44 6.93 -17.70
CA GLU A 238 -25.81 6.21 -16.46
C GLU A 238 -24.70 5.26 -16.02
N ALA A 239 -24.03 4.59 -16.96
CA ALA A 239 -22.87 3.76 -16.70
C ALA A 239 -21.75 4.59 -16.03
N GLN A 240 -21.43 5.77 -16.57
CA GLN A 240 -20.43 6.68 -16.01
C GLN A 240 -20.75 7.12 -14.57
N PHE A 241 -22.02 7.41 -14.28
CA PHE A 241 -22.44 7.81 -12.94
C PHE A 241 -22.33 6.66 -11.92
N ARG A 242 -22.67 5.43 -12.33
CA ARG A 242 -22.50 4.22 -11.50
C ARG A 242 -21.03 3.91 -11.25
N GLU A 243 -20.20 3.91 -12.29
CA GLU A 243 -18.75 3.73 -12.17
C GLU A 243 -18.15 4.71 -11.16
N ARG A 244 -18.55 5.98 -11.25
CA ARG A 244 -18.10 7.01 -10.30
C ARG A 244 -18.54 6.70 -8.87
N LYS A 245 -19.77 6.27 -8.64
CA LYS A 245 -20.23 5.88 -7.28
C LYS A 245 -19.44 4.70 -6.72
N VAL A 246 -19.17 3.68 -7.54
CA VAL A 246 -18.36 2.52 -7.15
C VAL A 246 -16.93 2.95 -6.82
N LEU A 247 -16.33 3.80 -7.67
CA LEU A 247 -15.01 4.36 -7.45
C LEU A 247 -14.94 5.16 -6.14
N LEU A 248 -15.90 6.05 -5.88
CA LEU A 248 -15.95 6.83 -4.64
C LEU A 248 -16.14 5.94 -3.40
N ALA A 249 -16.91 4.86 -3.52
CA ALA A 249 -17.10 3.89 -2.44
C ALA A 249 -15.84 3.06 -2.14
N SER A 250 -15.09 2.65 -3.17
CA SER A 250 -13.86 1.85 -3.02
C SER A 250 -12.70 2.66 -2.43
N ILE A 251 -12.66 3.97 -2.68
CA ILE A 251 -11.67 4.87 -2.09
C ILE A 251 -11.72 4.88 -0.56
N GLY A 252 -12.91 4.71 0.04
CA GLY A 252 -13.14 4.88 1.46
C GLY A 252 -12.96 3.65 2.35
N ARG A 253 -12.62 2.47 1.80
CA ARG A 253 -12.57 1.21 2.58
C ARG A 253 -11.20 0.51 2.48
N PRO A 254 -10.64 0.03 3.60
CA PRO A 254 -9.47 -0.84 3.59
C PRO A 254 -9.80 -2.17 2.88
N GLU A 255 -8.94 -2.58 1.95
CA GLU A 255 -9.21 -3.67 1.01
C GLU A 255 -9.41 -5.03 1.69
N TRP A 256 -8.63 -5.31 2.75
CA TRP A 256 -8.71 -6.59 3.46
C TRP A 256 -10.00 -6.72 4.28
N GLY A 257 -10.25 -5.79 5.21
CA GLY A 257 -11.42 -5.82 6.07
C GLY A 257 -12.73 -5.82 5.28
N ALA A 258 -12.82 -5.01 4.21
CA ALA A 258 -13.99 -4.97 3.35
C ALA A 258 -14.24 -6.30 2.63
N ALA A 259 -13.21 -6.87 2.00
CA ALA A 259 -13.36 -8.12 1.27
C ALA A 259 -13.69 -9.31 2.20
N ARG A 260 -13.08 -9.36 3.39
CA ARG A 260 -13.42 -10.37 4.41
C ARG A 260 -14.85 -10.22 4.93
N ALA A 261 -15.30 -8.99 5.16
CA ALA A 261 -16.67 -8.72 5.60
C ALA A 261 -17.69 -9.13 4.53
N GLU A 262 -17.43 -8.81 3.26
CA GLU A 262 -18.29 -9.21 2.15
C GLU A 262 -18.34 -10.72 1.97
N MET A 263 -17.19 -11.38 1.96
CA MET A 263 -17.09 -12.83 1.87
C MET A 263 -17.92 -13.51 2.97
N LYS A 264 -17.81 -13.04 4.22
CA LYS A 264 -18.62 -13.53 5.35
C LYS A 264 -20.10 -13.22 5.21
N ALA A 265 -20.45 -12.01 4.75
CA ALA A 265 -21.85 -11.61 4.54
C ALA A 265 -22.55 -12.47 3.48
N ARG A 266 -21.81 -12.99 2.49
CA ARG A 266 -22.31 -13.94 1.49
C ARG A 266 -22.34 -15.40 1.98
N GLY A 267 -22.05 -15.65 3.25
CA GLY A 267 -22.09 -16.99 3.86
C GLY A 267 -20.99 -17.93 3.38
N ALA A 268 -19.86 -17.39 2.89
CA ALA A 268 -18.75 -18.20 2.43
C ALA A 268 -18.05 -18.93 3.59
N ASP A 269 -17.62 -20.16 3.33
CA ASP A 269 -16.86 -20.98 4.27
C ASP A 269 -15.35 -20.90 3.96
N ASP A 270 -14.60 -20.23 4.84
CA ASP A 270 -13.15 -20.07 4.75
C ASP A 270 -12.42 -21.41 4.55
N ALA A 271 -12.83 -22.46 5.26
CA ALA A 271 -12.16 -23.75 5.23
C ALA A 271 -12.40 -24.45 3.88
N ALA A 272 -13.64 -24.40 3.38
CA ALA A 272 -13.98 -24.96 2.07
C ALA A 272 -13.25 -24.23 0.93
N LEU A 273 -13.18 -22.90 0.99
CA LEU A 273 -12.50 -22.06 0.00
C LEU A 273 -10.98 -22.30 0.00
N SER A 274 -10.33 -22.30 1.16
CA SER A 274 -8.89 -22.64 1.27
C SER A 274 -8.60 -24.07 0.82
N ALA A 275 -9.48 -25.03 1.12
CA ALA A 275 -9.35 -26.39 0.61
C ALA A 275 -9.50 -26.45 -0.92
N ASN A 276 -10.43 -25.66 -1.50
CA ASN A 276 -10.58 -25.57 -2.95
C ASN A 276 -9.35 -24.96 -3.62
N TRP A 277 -8.82 -23.86 -3.07
CA TRP A 277 -7.57 -23.24 -3.53
C TRP A 277 -6.46 -24.27 -3.72
N ARG A 278 -6.21 -25.11 -2.71
CA ARG A 278 -5.17 -26.14 -2.73
C ARG A 278 -5.52 -27.29 -3.70
N ARG A 279 -6.79 -27.69 -3.78
CA ARG A 279 -7.24 -28.72 -4.74
C ARG A 279 -7.06 -28.30 -6.20
N MET A 280 -7.18 -27.02 -6.51
CA MET A 280 -6.89 -26.45 -7.84
C MET A 280 -5.39 -26.45 -8.20
N GLY A 281 -4.53 -27.03 -7.36
CA GLY A 281 -3.08 -27.10 -7.59
C GLY A 281 -2.33 -25.82 -7.22
N ASN A 282 -3.01 -24.84 -6.61
CA ASN A 282 -2.32 -23.68 -6.07
C ASN A 282 -1.48 -24.07 -4.85
N ARG A 283 -0.28 -23.51 -4.75
CA ARG A 283 0.61 -23.73 -3.60
C ARG A 283 0.01 -23.13 -2.33
N ALA A 284 0.20 -23.80 -1.18
CA ALA A 284 -0.10 -23.20 0.11
C ALA A 284 0.78 -21.97 0.35
N VAL A 285 0.22 -20.92 0.95
CA VAL A 285 0.89 -19.61 1.00
C VAL A 285 2.23 -19.66 1.74
N LEU A 286 2.33 -20.47 2.79
CA LEU A 286 3.51 -20.63 3.63
C LEU A 286 4.52 -21.65 3.10
N ASP A 287 4.20 -22.40 2.04
CA ASP A 287 5.16 -23.35 1.49
C ASP A 287 6.32 -22.62 0.81
N PRO A 288 7.56 -23.12 0.96
CA PRO A 288 8.75 -22.45 0.44
C PRO A 288 8.63 -22.18 -1.06
N LEU A 289 9.22 -21.07 -1.49
CA LEU A 289 9.41 -20.80 -2.91
C LEU A 289 10.40 -21.81 -3.48
N PRO A 290 10.28 -22.18 -4.78
CA PRO A 290 11.25 -23.08 -5.38
C PRO A 290 12.61 -22.37 -5.33
N ALA A 291 13.70 -23.12 -5.17
CA ALA A 291 15.01 -22.53 -5.34
C ALA A 291 15.06 -21.84 -6.71
N ALA A 292 15.42 -20.55 -6.74
CA ALA A 292 15.66 -19.89 -8.01
C ALA A 292 16.77 -20.68 -8.73
N PRO A 293 16.63 -20.95 -10.05
CA PRO A 293 17.71 -21.58 -10.80
C PRO A 293 18.99 -20.74 -10.61
N PRO A 294 20.17 -21.39 -10.52
CA PRO A 294 21.42 -20.66 -10.41
C PRO A 294 21.53 -19.70 -11.60
N ARG A 295 21.82 -18.44 -11.29
CA ARG A 295 22.11 -17.40 -12.29
C ARG A 295 23.51 -17.59 -12.85
#